data_AF-A0A6B3FFQ8-F1
#
_entry.id   AF-A0A6B3FFQ8-F1
#
_cell.length_a   1.000
_cell.length_b   1.000
_cell.length_c   1.000
_cell.angle_alpha   90.00
_cell.angle_beta   90.00
_cell.angle_gamma   90.00
#
_symmetry.space_group_name_H-M   'P 1'
#
loop_
_entity.id
_entity.type
_entity.pdbx_description
1 polymer ?
#
loop_
_entity_poly.entity_id
_entity_poly.type
_entity_poly.pdbx_seq_one_letter_code
_entity_poly.pdbx_strand_id
1 'polypeptide(L)'
;MTVHQPAVSLGEFAHYLRYLTRLLDPARGWYGVFCARDPEGMRACLEGAEIPPWDVVDSLLGDLATVRGDVFAGRESVWAAELHATSAAAHDRRPGGRQQLVERLELMLREQAHAAQRLRAVHEGGAAGAPDAQAAAWAHDDHERASARCAELRRRLAAVRVA
;
A
#
# COMPACT_ATOMS: atom_id res chain seq x y z
N MET A 1 -28.84 -16.94 13.94
CA MET A 1 -27.94 -17.72 13.07
C MET A 1 -26.61 -16.98 13.01
N THR A 2 -25.60 -17.44 13.74
CA THR A 2 -24.25 -16.89 13.67
C THR A 2 -23.59 -17.44 12.41
N VAL A 3 -23.52 -16.61 11.38
CA VAL A 3 -22.65 -16.89 10.23
C VAL A 3 -21.24 -16.91 10.80
N HIS A 4 -20.61 -18.08 10.88
CA HIS A 4 -19.17 -18.15 11.09
C HIS A 4 -18.55 -17.54 9.84
N GLN A 5 -18.31 -16.22 9.86
CA GLN A 5 -17.35 -15.62 8.94
C GLN A 5 -16.03 -16.31 9.26
N PRO A 6 -15.44 -17.07 8.32
CA PRO A 6 -14.09 -17.57 8.52
C PRO A 6 -13.23 -16.35 8.81
N ALA A 7 -12.47 -16.39 9.91
CA ALA A 7 -11.53 -15.33 10.20
C ALA A 7 -10.49 -15.36 9.08
N VAL A 8 -10.64 -14.48 8.09
CA VAL A 8 -9.69 -14.34 6.99
C VAL A 8 -8.33 -14.07 7.62
N SER A 9 -7.40 -14.99 7.37
CA SER A 9 -6.06 -14.90 7.92
C SER A 9 -5.18 -14.00 7.05
N LEU A 10 -4.14 -13.42 7.64
CA LEU A 10 -3.07 -12.74 6.90
C LEU A 10 -2.46 -13.63 5.81
N GLY A 11 -2.44 -14.96 6.02
CA GLY A 11 -1.97 -15.93 5.05
C GLY A 11 -2.87 -16.08 3.81
N GLU A 12 -4.18 -15.88 3.96
CA GLU A 12 -5.13 -15.91 2.85
C GLU A 12 -4.95 -14.70 1.93
N PHE A 13 -4.83 -13.51 2.53
CA PHE A 13 -4.52 -12.30 1.77
C PHE A 13 -3.14 -12.38 1.11
N ALA A 14 -2.13 -12.93 1.79
CA ALA A 14 -0.82 -13.15 1.18
C ALA A 14 -0.86 -14.16 0.02
N HIS A 15 -1.68 -15.21 0.12
CA HIS A 15 -1.91 -16.15 -0.98
C HIS A 15 -2.54 -15.45 -2.19
N TYR A 16 -3.56 -14.63 -1.95
CA TYR A 16 -4.18 -13.81 -2.98
C TYR A 16 -3.18 -12.84 -3.63
N LEU A 17 -2.38 -12.15 -2.83
CA LEU A 17 -1.36 -11.22 -3.33
C LEU A 17 -0.33 -11.92 -4.20
N ARG A 18 0.14 -13.12 -3.81
CA ARG A 18 1.03 -13.95 -4.64
C ARG A 18 0.36 -14.44 -5.93
N TYR A 19 -0.95 -14.67 -5.92
CA TYR A 19 -1.69 -14.97 -7.14
C TYR A 19 -1.65 -13.78 -8.09
N LEU A 20 -1.96 -12.57 -7.60
CA LEU A 20 -1.92 -11.35 -8.41
C LEU A 20 -0.53 -11.11 -9.00
N THR A 21 0.52 -11.16 -8.18
CA THR A 21 1.88 -10.85 -8.65
C THR A 21 2.44 -11.86 -9.64
N ARG A 22 1.96 -13.12 -9.64
CA ARG A 22 2.32 -14.10 -10.69
C ARG A 22 1.78 -13.75 -12.07
N LEU A 23 0.76 -12.89 -12.14
CA LEU A 23 0.21 -12.39 -13.41
C LEU A 23 0.96 -11.15 -13.92
N LEU A 24 1.87 -10.59 -13.11
CA LEU A 24 2.60 -9.36 -13.40
C LEU A 24 4.06 -9.64 -13.71
N ASP A 25 4.67 -8.76 -14.51
CA ASP A 25 6.10 -8.81 -14.83
C ASP A 25 6.89 -8.05 -13.74
N PRO A 26 7.81 -8.70 -12.99
CA PRO A 26 8.60 -8.03 -11.95
C PRO A 26 9.60 -7.00 -12.49
N ALA A 27 9.80 -6.89 -13.81
CA ALA A 27 10.64 -5.87 -14.42
C ALA A 27 9.85 -4.66 -14.95
N ARG A 28 8.51 -4.63 -14.79
CA ARG A 28 7.63 -3.60 -15.37
C ARG A 28 6.56 -3.14 -14.39
N GLY A 29 5.92 -2.01 -14.74
CA GLY A 29 4.82 -1.46 -13.97
C GLY A 29 5.22 -1.05 -12.56
N TRP A 30 4.21 -0.79 -11.73
CA TRP A 30 4.38 -0.52 -10.31
C TRP A 30 4.95 -1.72 -9.54
N TYR A 31 4.60 -2.94 -9.93
CA TYR A 31 5.13 -4.14 -9.27
C TYR A 31 6.66 -4.16 -9.30
N GLY A 32 7.26 -3.92 -10.48
CA GLY A 32 8.71 -3.83 -10.60
C GLY A 32 9.31 -2.66 -9.83
N VAL A 33 8.64 -1.50 -9.83
CA VAL A 33 9.07 -0.33 -9.05
C VAL A 33 9.11 -0.65 -7.55
N PHE A 34 8.09 -1.30 -7.00
CA PHE A 34 8.07 -1.66 -5.57
C PHE A 34 9.13 -2.70 -5.24
N CYS A 35 9.30 -3.73 -6.08
CA CYS A 35 10.35 -4.73 -5.89
C CYS A 35 11.76 -4.11 -5.92
N ALA A 36 11.98 -3.08 -6.75
CA ALA A 36 13.27 -2.39 -6.82
C ALA A 36 13.50 -1.42 -5.65
N ARG A 37 12.46 -0.72 -5.18
CA ARG A 37 12.58 0.30 -4.13
C ARG A 37 12.57 -0.27 -2.71
N ASP A 38 11.83 -1.35 -2.47
CA ASP A 38 11.68 -1.98 -1.15
C ASP A 38 11.49 -3.51 -1.29
N PRO A 39 12.56 -4.25 -1.65
CA PRO A 39 12.46 -5.69 -1.86
C PRO A 39 12.10 -6.46 -0.58
N GLU A 40 12.60 -6.03 0.58
CA GLU A 40 12.26 -6.62 1.86
C GLU A 40 10.80 -6.40 2.23
N GLY A 41 10.27 -5.18 2.08
CA GLY A 41 8.87 -4.88 2.36
C GLY A 41 7.91 -5.65 1.44
N MET A 42 8.23 -5.74 0.15
CA MET A 42 7.46 -6.56 -0.78
C MET A 42 7.50 -8.04 -0.42
N ARG A 43 8.67 -8.57 -0.01
CA ARG A 43 8.78 -9.95 0.46
C ARG A 43 7.94 -10.19 1.71
N ALA A 44 8.00 -9.30 2.70
CA ALA A 44 7.22 -9.40 3.93
C ALA A 44 5.71 -9.43 3.66
N CYS A 45 5.22 -8.64 2.70
CA CYS A 45 3.81 -8.66 2.28
C CYS A 45 3.44 -9.97 1.58
N LEU A 46 4.29 -10.45 0.66
CA LEU A 46 4.05 -11.69 -0.08
C LEU A 46 4.16 -12.95 0.78
N GLU A 47 4.95 -12.92 1.85
CA GLU A 47 5.06 -14.00 2.85
C GLU A 47 3.96 -13.94 3.90
N GLY A 48 3.19 -12.84 3.95
CA GLY A 48 2.15 -12.65 4.95
C GLY A 48 2.72 -12.36 6.34
N ALA A 49 3.88 -11.71 6.41
CA ALA A 49 4.40 -11.16 7.65
C ALA A 49 3.79 -9.77 7.93
N GLU A 50 3.55 -8.99 6.87
CA GLU A 50 3.01 -7.63 6.92
C GLU A 50 1.75 -7.47 6.06
N ILE A 51 0.88 -6.53 6.44
CA ILE A 51 -0.23 -6.09 5.59
C ILE A 51 0.32 -4.99 4.66
N PRO A 52 0.29 -5.17 3.32
CA PRO A 52 0.70 -4.09 2.42
C PRO A 52 -0.24 -2.90 2.56
N PRO A 53 0.26 -1.67 2.41
CA PRO A 53 -0.60 -0.51 2.27
C PRO A 53 -1.55 -0.64 1.07
N TRP A 54 -2.75 -0.09 1.18
CA TRP A 54 -3.75 -0.18 0.11
C TRP A 54 -3.28 0.47 -1.20
N ASP A 55 -2.52 1.58 -1.14
CA ASP A 55 -1.98 2.23 -2.35
C ASP A 55 -1.09 1.31 -3.19
N VAL A 56 -0.41 0.36 -2.55
CA VAL A 56 0.40 -0.67 -3.21
C VAL A 56 -0.52 -1.65 -3.93
N VAL A 57 -1.54 -2.17 -3.24
CA VAL A 57 -2.53 -3.12 -3.82
C VAL A 57 -3.25 -2.49 -5.01
N ASP A 58 -3.69 -1.24 -4.87
CA ASP A 58 -4.38 -0.48 -5.93
C ASP A 58 -3.49 -0.29 -7.16
N SER A 59 -2.19 -0.02 -6.95
CA SER A 59 -1.23 0.10 -8.05
C SER A 59 -0.99 -1.25 -8.77
N LEU A 60 -0.94 -2.36 -8.03
CA LEU A 60 -0.84 -3.69 -8.63
C LEU A 60 -2.09 -4.05 -9.44
N LEU A 61 -3.27 -3.62 -9.00
CA LEU A 61 -4.52 -3.78 -9.75
C LEU A 61 -4.51 -2.91 -11.03
N GLY A 62 -3.89 -1.73 -11.00
CA GLY A 62 -3.66 -0.92 -12.19
C GLY A 62 -2.71 -1.58 -13.21
N ASP A 63 -1.62 -2.20 -12.73
CA ASP A 63 -0.74 -3.01 -13.59
C ASP A 63 -1.51 -4.19 -14.19
N LEU A 64 -2.36 -4.84 -13.38
CA LEU A 64 -3.19 -5.96 -13.81
C LEU A 64 -4.20 -5.54 -14.89
N ALA A 65 -4.78 -4.34 -14.79
CA ALA A 65 -5.67 -3.79 -15.81
C ALA A 65 -4.94 -3.64 -17.15
N THR A 66 -3.67 -3.23 -17.12
CA THR A 66 -2.83 -3.11 -18.32
C THR A 66 -2.56 -4.47 -18.99
N VAL A 67 -2.47 -5.55 -18.22
CA VAL A 67 -2.11 -6.90 -18.73
C VAL A 67 -3.34 -7.78 -19.03
N ARG A 68 -4.44 -7.62 -18.27
CA ARG A 68 -5.62 -8.50 -18.30
C ARG A 68 -6.92 -7.76 -18.65
N GLY A 69 -6.88 -6.45 -18.78
CA GLY A 69 -8.01 -5.58 -19.09
C GLY A 69 -8.79 -5.09 -17.87
N ASP A 70 -9.44 -3.94 -18.02
CA ASP A 70 -10.15 -3.22 -16.94
C ASP A 70 -11.28 -4.03 -16.30
N VAL A 71 -12.00 -4.84 -17.09
CA VAL A 71 -13.10 -5.67 -16.58
C VAL A 71 -12.59 -6.73 -15.60
N PHE A 72 -11.43 -7.32 -15.89
CA PHE A 72 -10.82 -8.31 -15.01
C PHE A 72 -10.31 -7.64 -13.73
N ALA A 73 -9.53 -6.56 -13.88
CA ALA A 73 -8.99 -5.82 -12.75
C ALA A 73 -10.07 -5.22 -11.85
N GLY A 74 -11.19 -4.74 -12.41
CA GLY A 74 -12.32 -4.22 -11.63
C GLY A 74 -12.98 -5.28 -10.75
N ARG A 75 -13.11 -6.53 -11.22
CA ARG A 75 -13.61 -7.64 -10.41
C ARG A 75 -12.64 -8.00 -9.29
N GLU A 76 -11.35 -8.08 -9.62
CA GLU A 76 -10.29 -8.34 -8.64
C GLU A 76 -10.20 -7.23 -7.59
N SER A 77 -10.39 -5.97 -7.97
CA SER A 77 -10.33 -4.82 -7.04
C SER A 77 -11.38 -4.90 -5.93
N VAL A 78 -12.62 -5.25 -6.27
CA VAL A 78 -13.69 -5.43 -5.26
C VAL A 78 -13.31 -6.52 -4.26
N TRP A 79 -12.85 -7.67 -4.76
CA TRP A 79 -12.44 -8.79 -3.92
C TRP A 79 -11.21 -8.45 -3.07
N ALA A 80 -10.21 -7.80 -3.66
CA ALA A 80 -9.00 -7.34 -2.99
C ALA A 80 -9.33 -6.38 -1.84
N ALA A 81 -10.27 -5.46 -2.04
CA ALA A 81 -10.67 -4.48 -1.03
C ALA A 81 -11.31 -5.14 0.19
N GLU A 82 -12.23 -6.09 -0.02
CA GLU A 82 -12.86 -6.84 1.07
C GLU A 82 -11.85 -7.68 1.85
N LEU A 83 -10.99 -8.40 1.13
CA LEU A 83 -9.97 -9.26 1.71
C LEU A 83 -8.93 -8.45 2.49
N HIS A 84 -8.44 -7.35 1.92
CA HIS A 84 -7.51 -6.43 2.58
C HIS A 84 -8.12 -5.86 3.86
N ALA A 85 -9.34 -5.33 3.81
CA ALA A 85 -9.99 -4.73 4.96
C ALA A 85 -10.20 -5.74 6.09
N THR A 86 -10.61 -6.97 5.76
CA THR A 86 -10.83 -8.03 6.75
C THR A 86 -9.53 -8.50 7.38
N SER A 87 -8.49 -8.73 6.58
CA SER A 87 -7.16 -9.12 7.07
C SER A 87 -6.50 -8.03 7.90
N ALA A 88 -6.58 -6.76 7.47
CA ALA A 88 -6.08 -5.61 8.21
C ALA A 88 -6.77 -5.51 9.57
N ALA A 89 -8.11 -5.59 9.60
CA ALA A 89 -8.86 -5.53 10.86
C ALA A 89 -8.52 -6.68 11.81
N ALA A 90 -8.30 -7.90 11.30
CA ALA A 90 -7.88 -9.04 12.12
C ALA A 90 -6.45 -8.86 12.67
N HIS A 91 -5.53 -8.40 11.82
CA HIS A 91 -4.14 -8.11 12.18
C HIS A 91 -4.06 -7.02 13.27
N ASP A 92 -4.81 -5.94 13.11
CA ASP A 92 -4.78 -4.77 13.99
C ASP A 92 -5.37 -5.05 15.39
N ARG A 93 -6.28 -6.03 15.49
CA ARG A 93 -6.91 -6.47 16.75
C ARG A 93 -6.07 -7.44 17.58
N ARG A 94 -4.93 -7.93 17.06
CA ARG A 94 -4.03 -8.80 17.82
C ARG A 94 -3.44 -8.07 19.04
N PRO A 95 -2.97 -8.78 20.07
CA PRO A 95 -2.23 -8.17 21.17
C PRO A 95 -1.07 -7.29 20.66
N GLY A 96 -1.05 -6.02 21.07
CA GLY A 96 -0.05 -5.05 20.61
C GLY A 96 -0.27 -4.49 19.19
N GLY A 97 -1.30 -4.93 18.46
CA GLY A 97 -1.58 -4.44 17.09
C GLY A 97 -1.90 -2.96 17.05
N ARG A 98 -2.68 -2.47 18.01
CA ARG A 98 -2.96 -1.03 18.16
C ARG A 98 -1.69 -0.19 18.36
N GLN A 99 -0.75 -0.67 19.18
CA GLN A 99 0.50 0.05 19.45
C GLN A 99 1.38 0.08 18.20
N GLN A 100 1.49 -1.05 17.49
CA GLN A 100 2.21 -1.13 16.21
C GLN A 100 1.60 -0.19 15.15
N LEU A 101 0.27 -0.05 15.09
CA LEU A 101 -0.36 0.94 14.19
C LEU A 101 0.02 2.38 14.53
N VAL A 102 0.12 2.74 15.82
CA VAL A 102 0.56 4.08 16.26
C VAL A 102 1.99 4.33 15.81
N GLU A 103 2.89 3.38 16.09
CA GLU A 103 4.30 3.48 15.71
C GLU A 103 4.48 3.60 14.19
N ARG A 104 3.70 2.83 13.42
CA ARG A 104 3.69 2.89 11.95
C ARG A 104 3.17 4.24 11.46
N LEU A 105 2.13 4.79 12.08
CA LEU A 105 1.58 6.11 11.73
C LEU A 105 2.61 7.21 12.01
N GLU A 106 3.27 7.18 13.16
CA GLU A 106 4.31 8.16 13.50
C GLU A 106 5.48 8.13 12.51
N LEU A 107 5.92 6.93 12.11
CA LEU A 107 6.93 6.77 11.07
C LEU A 107 6.46 7.37 9.74
N MET A 108 5.25 7.02 9.30
CA MET A 108 4.70 7.48 8.03
C MET A 108 4.49 9.00 8.00
N LEU A 109 4.15 9.63 9.13
CA LEU A 109 4.04 11.09 9.23
C LEU A 109 5.38 11.79 8.99
N ARG A 110 6.48 11.21 9.49
CA ARG A 110 7.84 11.72 9.21
C ARG A 110 8.19 11.54 7.74
N GLU A 111 7.87 10.38 7.16
CA GLU A 111 8.07 10.12 5.73
C GLU A 111 7.27 11.09 4.85
N GLN A 112 6.00 11.35 5.19
CA GLN A 112 5.15 12.32 4.49
C GLN A 112 5.74 13.74 4.56
N ALA A 113 6.23 14.16 5.72
CA ALA A 113 6.87 15.46 5.89
C ALA A 113 8.15 15.58 5.04
N HIS A 114 8.99 14.53 5.02
CA HIS A 114 10.17 14.49 4.16
C HIS A 114 9.82 14.48 2.66
N ALA A 115 8.80 13.74 2.24
CA ALA A 115 8.34 13.75 0.85
C ALA A 115 7.82 15.14 0.45
N ALA A 116 7.07 15.81 1.32
CA ALA A 116 6.61 17.19 1.10
C ALA A 116 7.78 18.18 1.00
N GLN A 117 8.85 18.00 1.81
CA GLN A 117 10.06 18.80 1.70
C GLN A 117 10.77 18.59 0.36
N ARG A 118 10.93 17.34 -0.09
CA ARG A 118 11.52 17.03 -1.40
C ARG A 118 10.71 17.63 -2.55
N LEU A 119 9.39 17.53 -2.50
CA LEU A 119 8.51 18.11 -3.51
C LEU A 119 8.67 19.65 -3.60
N ARG A 120 8.74 20.35 -2.45
CA ARG A 120 9.03 21.79 -2.42
C ARG A 120 10.39 22.12 -3.01
N ALA A 121 11.43 21.37 -2.62
CA ALA A 121 12.79 21.60 -3.13
C ALA A 121 12.89 21.42 -4.65
N VAL A 122 12.16 20.46 -5.24
CA VAL A 122 12.11 20.29 -6.70
C VAL A 122 11.42 21.49 -7.38
N HIS A 123 10.33 22.01 -6.81
CA HIS A 123 9.66 23.20 -7.34
C HIS A 123 10.52 24.47 -7.22
N GLU A 124 11.23 24.64 -6.10
CA GLU A 124 12.10 25.79 -5.85
C GLU A 124 13.39 25.72 -6.68
N GLY A 125 14.01 24.54 -6.81
CA GLY A 125 15.21 24.32 -7.63
C GLY A 125 14.94 24.43 -9.14
N GLY A 126 13.72 24.08 -9.58
CA GLY A 126 13.23 24.29 -10.94
C GLY A 126 13.02 25.77 -11.34
N ALA A 127 13.19 26.71 -10.42
CA ALA A 127 13.20 28.14 -10.74
C ALA A 127 14.58 28.63 -11.22
N ALA A 128 15.65 27.86 -11.00
CA ALA A 128 17.03 28.20 -11.41
C ALA A 128 17.45 27.57 -12.77
N GLY A 129 16.54 26.84 -13.43
CA GLY A 129 16.71 26.12 -14.70
C GLY A 129 15.51 25.20 -14.95
N ALA A 130 15.33 24.63 -16.15
CA ALA A 130 14.16 23.79 -16.45
C ALA A 130 14.04 22.63 -15.43
N PRO A 131 12.91 22.48 -14.72
CA PRO A 131 12.74 21.39 -13.75
C PRO A 131 12.86 20.04 -14.45
N ASP A 132 13.59 19.11 -13.83
CA ASP A 132 13.52 17.70 -14.22
C ASP A 132 12.09 17.20 -13.91
N ALA A 133 11.26 17.19 -14.97
CA ALA A 133 9.86 16.80 -14.88
C ALA A 133 9.68 15.37 -14.33
N GLN A 134 10.67 14.49 -14.55
CA GLN A 134 10.64 13.13 -14.02
C GLN A 134 10.89 13.13 -12.51
N ALA A 135 11.86 13.91 -12.04
CA ALA A 135 12.11 14.08 -10.61
C ALA A 135 10.90 14.70 -9.89
N ALA A 136 10.22 15.67 -10.52
CA ALA A 136 9.00 16.26 -9.99
C ALA A 136 7.85 15.24 -9.90
N ALA A 137 7.64 14.44 -10.95
CA ALA A 137 6.63 13.38 -10.95
C ALA A 137 6.87 12.35 -9.84
N TRP A 138 8.12 11.93 -9.63
CA TRP A 138 8.47 11.01 -8.54
C TRP A 138 8.29 11.63 -7.16
N ALA A 139 8.68 12.89 -6.97
CA ALA A 139 8.48 13.59 -5.70
C ALA A 139 6.99 13.75 -5.37
N HIS A 140 6.16 13.99 -6.39
CA HIS A 140 4.72 14.06 -6.24
C HIS A 140 4.12 12.69 -5.88
N ASP A 141 4.47 11.63 -6.60
CA ASP A 141 4.00 10.26 -6.31
C ASP A 141 4.40 9.80 -4.89
N ASP A 142 5.65 10.03 -4.49
CA ASP A 142 6.11 9.74 -3.13
C ASP A 142 5.25 10.44 -2.07
N HIS A 143 4.89 11.71 -2.30
CA HIS A 143 4.07 12.49 -1.37
C HIS A 143 2.62 11.99 -1.32
N GLU A 144 2.01 11.69 -2.46
CA GLU A 144 0.66 11.14 -2.56
C GLU A 144 0.57 9.78 -1.85
N ARG A 145 1.53 8.89 -2.10
CA ARG A 145 1.59 7.57 -1.43
C ARG A 145 1.74 7.70 0.07
N ALA A 146 2.67 8.53 0.55
CA ALA A 146 2.83 8.76 1.99
C ALA A 146 1.55 9.34 2.62
N SER A 147 0.86 10.24 1.92
CA SER A 147 -0.41 10.82 2.36
C SER A 147 -1.54 9.80 2.42
N ALA A 148 -1.66 8.94 1.40
CA ALA A 148 -2.63 7.85 1.35
C ALA A 148 -2.43 6.86 2.50
N ARG A 149 -1.17 6.48 2.78
CA ARG A 149 -0.79 5.61 3.89
C ARG A 149 -1.12 6.20 5.26
N CYS A 150 -0.81 7.49 5.47
CA CYS A 150 -1.22 8.21 6.68
C CYS A 150 -2.75 8.17 6.87
N ALA A 151 -3.52 8.41 5.80
CA ALA A 151 -4.97 8.38 5.85
C ALA A 151 -5.51 6.98 6.16
N GLU A 152 -4.95 5.94 5.55
CA GLU A 152 -5.29 4.54 5.83
C GLU A 152 -5.01 4.16 7.29
N LEU A 153 -3.81 4.43 7.78
CA LEU A 153 -3.41 4.10 9.16
C LEU A 153 -4.30 4.80 10.18
N ARG A 154 -4.67 6.07 9.95
CA ARG A 154 -5.64 6.79 10.80
C ARG A 154 -7.02 6.12 10.79
N ARG A 155 -7.53 5.72 9.63
CA ARG A 155 -8.83 5.00 9.54
C ARG A 155 -8.78 3.67 10.28
N ARG A 156 -7.71 2.89 10.09
CA ARG A 156 -7.50 1.61 10.79
C ARG A 156 -7.42 1.82 12.29
N LEU A 157 -6.68 2.82 12.75
CA LEU A 157 -6.57 3.16 14.18
C LEU A 157 -7.93 3.51 14.81
N ALA A 158 -8.76 4.27 14.09
CA ALA A 158 -10.11 4.63 14.55
C ALA A 158 -11.05 3.42 14.61
N ALA A 159 -10.84 2.42 13.75
CA ALA A 159 -11.63 1.18 13.73
C ALA A 159 -11.24 0.20 14.84
N VAL A 160 -10.00 0.26 15.32
CA VAL A 160 -9.55 -0.53 16.48
C VAL A 160 -10.09 0.10 17.76
N ARG A 161 -11.26 -0.38 18.21
CA ARG A 161 -11.77 -0.06 19.54
C ARG A 161 -10.83 -0.63 20.60
N VAL A 162 -10.57 0.15 21.65
CA VAL A 162 -9.95 -0.35 22.88
C VAL A 162 -10.94 -1.35 23.47
N ALA A 163 -10.54 -2.62 23.52
CA ALA A 163 -11.29 -3.66 24.21
C ALA A 163 -11.30 -3.41 25.72
#